data_AF-A4SEV5-F1
#
_entry.id   AF-A4SEV5-F1
#
_cell.length_a   1.000
_cell.length_b   1.000
_cell.length_c   1.000
_cell.angle_alpha   90.00
_cell.angle_beta   90.00
_cell.angle_gamma   90.00
#
_symmetry.space_group_name_H-M   'P 1'
#
loop_
_entity.id
_entity.type
_entity.pdbx_description
1 polymer ?
#
loop_
_entity_poly.entity_id
_entity_poly.type
_entity_poly.pdbx_seq_one_letter_code
_entity_poly.pdbx_strand_id
1 'polypeptide(L)'
;MLKIEELRAEVKGEFFLKEELARHNVKKVDALADIIIKPTGKKDLARLLALLDSSGYPHVVINEKGRVLFPDHRFHGAVVITDIKV
;
A
#
# COMPACT_ATOMS: atom_id res chain seq x y z
N MET A 1 -4.47 14.46 -10.92
CA MET A 1 -3.51 14.11 -9.85
C MET A 1 -4.31 13.70 -8.64
N LEU A 2 -4.21 12.45 -8.21
CA LEU A 2 -4.87 11.98 -6.99
C LEU A 2 -4.26 12.71 -5.80
N LYS A 3 -5.07 13.38 -4.97
CA LYS A 3 -4.58 13.94 -3.71
C LYS A 3 -4.59 12.87 -2.62
N ILE A 4 -3.60 12.93 -1.73
CA ILE A 4 -3.49 12.03 -0.58
C ILE A 4 -4.77 12.05 0.28
N GLU A 5 -5.42 13.21 0.39
CA GLU A 5 -6.67 13.38 1.14
C GLU A 5 -7.85 12.61 0.51
N GLU A 6 -7.92 12.58 -0.82
CA GLU A 6 -8.96 11.84 -1.55
C GLU A 6 -8.74 10.33 -1.41
N LEU A 7 -7.48 9.89 -1.51
CA LEU A 7 -7.10 8.50 -1.29
C LEU A 7 -7.44 8.05 0.15
N ARG A 8 -7.15 8.89 1.15
CA ARG A 8 -7.46 8.59 2.55
C ARG A 8 -8.97 8.51 2.80
N ALA A 9 -9.77 9.34 2.13
CA ALA A 9 -11.22 9.34 2.27
C ALA A 9 -11.89 8.11 1.62
N GLU A 10 -11.31 7.60 0.53
CA GLU A 10 -11.78 6.40 -0.18
C GLU A 10 -11.42 5.10 0.54
N VAL A 11 -10.26 5.06 1.20
CA VAL A 11 -9.78 3.87 1.92
C VAL A 11 -10.58 3.66 3.20
N LYS A 12 -11.28 2.52 3.29
CA LYS A 12 -11.98 2.12 4.52
C LYS A 12 -11.09 1.39 5.52
N GLY A 13 -9.93 0.94 5.08
CA GLY A 13 -8.96 0.23 5.91
C GLY A 13 -7.94 1.12 6.59
N GLU A 14 -6.84 0.50 6.99
CA GLU A 14 -5.76 1.23 7.66
C GLU A 14 -4.94 2.00 6.61
N PHE A 15 -4.58 3.24 6.94
CA PHE A 15 -3.84 4.14 6.07
C PHE A 15 -2.74 4.82 6.88
N PHE A 16 -1.50 4.66 6.43
CA PHE A 16 -0.32 5.20 7.09
C PHE A 16 0.51 6.03 6.11
N LEU A 17 1.16 7.06 6.61
CA LEU A 17 1.96 8.00 5.82
C LEU A 17 3.40 8.00 6.30
N LYS A 18 4.34 7.90 5.35
CA LYS A 18 5.79 7.92 5.60
C LYS A 18 6.18 6.96 6.73
N GLU A 19 5.79 5.70 6.61
CA GLU A 19 5.96 4.70 7.65
C GLU A 19 6.79 3.49 7.16
N GLU A 20 7.46 2.84 8.10
CA GLU A 20 8.34 1.69 7.86
C GLU A 20 7.51 0.42 7.69
N LEU A 21 7.74 -0.33 6.60
CA LEU A 21 7.04 -1.58 6.34
C LEU A 21 7.29 -2.64 7.43
N ALA A 22 8.43 -2.58 8.11
CA ALA A 22 8.76 -3.45 9.24
C ALA A 22 7.74 -3.35 10.39
N ARG A 23 7.09 -2.19 10.59
CA ARG A 23 6.07 -1.99 11.63
C ARG A 23 4.73 -2.65 11.30
N HIS A 24 4.54 -3.07 10.05
CA HIS A 24 3.29 -3.63 9.56
C HIS A 24 3.37 -5.14 9.30
N ASN A 25 4.20 -5.87 10.05
CA ASN A 25 4.39 -7.33 9.97
C ASN A 25 4.92 -7.84 8.62
N VAL A 26 5.45 -6.96 7.76
CA VAL A 26 6.08 -7.36 6.51
C VAL A 26 7.46 -7.94 6.80
N LYS A 27 7.61 -9.26 6.69
CA LYS A 27 8.84 -9.94 7.12
C LYS A 27 10.05 -9.51 6.29
N LYS A 28 11.11 -9.10 6.99
CA LYS A 28 12.44 -8.80 6.41
C LYS A 28 12.45 -7.65 5.40
N VAL A 29 11.46 -6.76 5.47
CA VAL A 29 11.41 -5.57 4.62
C VAL A 29 11.76 -4.35 5.48
N ASP A 30 12.99 -3.89 5.34
CA ASP A 30 13.48 -2.67 5.97
C ASP A 30 13.40 -1.53 4.94
N ALA A 31 12.18 -1.04 4.71
CA ALA A 31 11.95 0.04 3.76
C ALA A 31 10.85 0.99 4.22
N LEU A 32 11.06 2.27 3.95
CA LEU A 32 10.12 3.35 4.18
C LEU A 32 9.17 3.48 2.99
N ALA A 33 7.86 3.48 3.22
CA ALA A 33 6.86 3.74 2.19
C ALA A 33 6.23 5.11 2.40
N ASP A 34 6.07 5.88 1.32
CA ASP A 34 5.40 7.18 1.41
C ASP A 34 3.92 7.00 1.83
N ILE A 35 3.27 5.93 1.37
CA ILE A 35 1.92 5.53 1.80
C ILE A 35 1.86 4.02 2.02
N ILE A 36 1.25 3.57 3.11
CA ILE A 36 0.88 2.16 3.34
C ILE A 36 -0.64 2.07 3.48
N ILE A 37 -1.23 1.10 2.80
CA ILE A 37 -2.68 0.89 2.79
C ILE A 37 -2.97 -0.58 3.07
N LYS A 38 -3.83 -0.85 4.05
CA LYS A 38 -4.33 -2.19 4.37
C LYS A 38 -5.83 -2.24 4.13
N PRO A 39 -6.28 -2.76 2.97
CA PRO A 39 -7.70 -2.82 2.65
C PRO A 39 -8.41 -3.83 3.56
N THR A 40 -9.67 -3.55 3.86
CA THR A 40 -10.49 -4.36 4.79
C THR A 40 -11.12 -5.59 4.14
N GLY A 41 -11.20 -5.61 2.81
CA GLY A 41 -11.87 -6.69 2.08
C GLY A 41 -11.72 -6.59 0.57
N LYS A 42 -12.19 -7.62 -0.15
CA LYS A 42 -12.03 -7.75 -1.61
C LYS A 42 -12.61 -6.58 -2.40
N LYS A 43 -13.78 -6.06 -1.99
CA LYS A 43 -14.42 -4.91 -2.64
C LYS A 43 -13.61 -3.62 -2.46
N ASP A 44 -13.03 -3.45 -1.28
CA ASP A 44 -12.20 -2.29 -0.91
C ASP A 44 -10.88 -2.33 -1.69
N LEU A 45 -10.21 -3.49 -1.72
CA LEU A 45 -9.02 -3.73 -2.53
C LEU A 45 -9.26 -3.46 -4.02
N ALA A 46 -10.35 -3.98 -4.60
CA ALA A 46 -10.64 -3.78 -6.02
C ALA A 46 -10.87 -2.30 -6.37
N ARG A 47 -11.57 -1.55 -5.51
CA ARG A 47 -11.78 -0.10 -5.69
C ARG A 47 -10.48 0.67 -5.55
N LEU A 48 -9.68 0.34 -4.55
CA LEU A 48 -8.38 0.96 -4.30
C LEU A 48 -7.44 0.77 -5.51
N LEU A 49 -7.31 -0.46 -6.02
CA LEU A 49 -6.48 -0.73 -7.17
C LEU A 49 -6.97 0.03 -8.41
N ALA A 50 -8.29 0.04 -8.67
CA ALA A 50 -8.85 0.81 -9.78
C ALA A 50 -8.58 2.32 -9.65
N LEU A 51 -8.61 2.87 -8.44
CA LEU A 51 -8.30 4.27 -8.17
C LEU A 51 -6.81 4.58 -8.40
N LEU A 52 -5.92 3.71 -7.93
CA LEU A 52 -4.47 3.85 -8.10
C LEU A 52 -4.07 3.73 -9.59
N ASP A 53 -4.64 2.75 -10.30
CA ASP A 53 -4.44 2.56 -11.73
C ASP A 53 -4.94 3.75 -12.56
N SER A 54 -6.20 4.17 -12.34
CA SER A 54 -6.81 5.27 -13.10
C SER A 54 -6.14 6.61 -12.85
N SER A 55 -5.51 6.81 -11.69
CA SER A 55 -4.75 8.01 -11.38
C SER A 55 -3.29 7.96 -11.81
N GLY A 56 -2.81 6.81 -12.29
CA GLY A 56 -1.40 6.59 -12.62
C GLY A 56 -0.48 6.68 -11.41
N TYR A 57 -1.01 6.43 -10.20
CA TYR A 57 -0.24 6.56 -8.97
C TYR A 57 0.67 5.33 -8.79
N PRO A 58 2.00 5.52 -8.65
CA PRO A 58 2.92 4.41 -8.43
C PRO A 58 2.52 3.61 -7.19
N HIS A 59 2.25 2.32 -7.39
CA HIS A 59 1.84 1.45 -6.29
C HIS A 59 2.35 0.03 -6.47
N VAL A 60 2.46 -0.69 -5.37
CA VAL A 60 2.84 -2.10 -5.33
C VAL A 60 1.93 -2.83 -4.35
N VAL A 61 1.55 -4.06 -4.71
CA VAL A 61 0.77 -4.94 -3.85
C VAL A 61 1.68 -6.00 -3.30
N ILE A 62 1.73 -6.13 -1.98
CA ILE A 62 2.54 -7.12 -1.28
C ILE A 62 1.69 -7.83 -0.24
N ASN A 63 2.07 -9.06 0.10
CA ASN A 63 1.52 -9.76 1.24
C ASN A 63 2.48 -9.68 2.42
N GLU A 64 1.99 -9.95 3.64
CA GLU A 64 2.80 -9.88 4.85
C GLU A 64 3.90 -10.96 4.89
N LYS A 65 3.67 -12.08 4.18
CA LYS A 65 4.55 -13.25 4.14
C LYS A 65 5.56 -13.22 2.98
N GLY A 66 5.40 -12.31 2.03
CA GLY A 66 6.25 -12.21 0.85
C GLY A 66 7.63 -11.69 1.20
N ARG A 67 8.61 -11.98 0.34
CA ARG A 67 9.92 -11.35 0.38
C ARG A 67 9.99 -10.32 -0.71
N VAL A 68 10.09 -9.05 -0.33
CA VAL A 68 10.23 -7.92 -1.25
C VAL A 68 11.50 -7.17 -0.86
N LEU A 69 12.30 -6.81 -1.84
CA LEU A 69 13.50 -6.00 -1.63
C LEU A 69 13.27 -4.66 -2.32
N PHE A 70 13.33 -3.57 -1.56
CA PHE A 70 13.40 -2.22 -2.10
C PHE A 70 14.88 -1.81 -2.10
N PRO A 71 15.55 -1.68 -3.26
CA PRO A 71 16.99 -1.45 -3.33
C PRO A 71 17.47 -0.24 -2.53
N ASP A 72 16.67 0.82 -2.53
CA ASP A 72 17.00 2.09 -1.86
C ASP A 72 16.41 2.20 -0.44
N HIS A 73 15.93 1.09 0.14
CA HIS A 73 15.22 1.09 1.42
C HIS A 73 14.02 2.04 1.47
N ARG A 74 13.46 2.37 0.30
CA ARG A 74 12.35 3.30 0.17
C ARG A 74 11.48 2.97 -1.03
N PHE A 75 10.18 3.21 -0.89
CA PHE A 75 9.22 3.17 -1.97
C PHE A 75 8.49 4.51 -2.09
N HIS A 76 8.65 5.14 -3.25
CA HIS A 76 7.97 6.38 -3.61
C HIS A 76 6.64 6.05 -4.28
N GLY A 77 5.59 5.94 -3.46
CA GLY A 77 4.27 5.52 -3.91
C GLY A 77 3.45 4.87 -2.79
N ALA A 78 2.43 4.10 -3.17
CA ALA A 78 1.55 3.39 -2.26
C ALA A 78 1.91 1.92 -2.18
N VAL A 79 2.15 1.42 -0.97
CA VAL A 79 2.30 0.00 -0.70
C VAL A 79 0.99 -0.53 -0.16
N VAL A 80 0.33 -1.40 -0.92
CA VAL A 80 -0.89 -2.07 -0.51
C VAL A 80 -0.51 -3.42 0.11
N ILE A 81 -0.73 -3.57 1.42
CA ILE A 81 -0.45 -4.80 2.15
C ILE A 81 -1.74 -5.59 2.27
N THR A 82 -1.81 -6.77 1.66
CA THR A 82 -2.99 -7.62 1.73
C THR A 82 -2.68 -9.10 1.52
N ASP A 83 -3.36 -9.97 2.28
CA ASP A 83 -3.42 -11.41 2.03
C ASP A 83 -4.71 -11.83 1.29
N ILE A 84 -5.53 -10.85 0.89
CA ILE A 84 -6.79 -11.11 0.19
C ILE A 84 -6.46 -11.65 -1.21
N LYS A 85 -6.96 -12.85 -1.50
CA LYS A 85 -6.88 -13.43 -2.83
C LYS A 85 -7.82 -12.68 -3.78
N VAL A 86 -7.25 -12.06 -4.81
CA VAL A 86 -7.98 -11.44 -5.93
C VAL A 86 -8.62 -12.51 -6.78
#